data_AF-A0A317Z4C1-F1
#
_entry.id   AF-A0A317Z4C1-F1
#
_cell.length_a   1.000
_cell.length_b   1.000
_cell.length_c   1.000
_cell.angle_alpha   90.00
_cell.angle_beta   90.00
_cell.angle_gamma   90.00
#
_symmetry.space_group_name_H-M   'P 1'
#
loop_
_entity.id
_entity.type
_entity.pdbx_description
1 polymer ?
#
loop_
_entity_poly.entity_id
_entity_poly.type
_entity_poly.pdbx_seq_one_letter_code
_entity_poly.pdbx_strand_id
1 'polypeptide(L)'
;DLFSTMVKEIENQRFDIEHLAQAIRKVETSTLGQNSEEDFIALFSDMDLSSTRLGNTVKDRTALLSKVMVNLADLPFVHSDMEIDMLGDAYEFLIGRFAANAGKKAGEFYTPQQVSKILAQIVTLGKDKLRNVYDPTCGS
;
A
#
# COMPACT_ATOMS: atom_id res chain seq x y z
N ASP A 1 -17.08 -2.66 5.65
CA ASP A 1 -17.40 -1.68 4.59
C ASP A 1 -16.49 -1.93 3.40
N LEU A 2 -17.03 -1.89 2.18
CA LEU A 2 -16.27 -2.15 0.96
C LEU A 2 -15.78 -0.84 0.36
N PHE A 3 -14.58 -0.84 -0.23
CA PHE A 3 -14.04 0.30 -0.97
C PHE A 3 -15.00 0.81 -2.05
N SER A 4 -15.62 -0.10 -2.81
CA SER A 4 -16.61 0.21 -3.83
C SER A 4 -17.86 0.91 -3.30
N THR A 5 -18.25 0.63 -2.05
CA THR A 5 -19.36 1.34 -1.38
C THR A 5 -18.98 2.78 -1.10
N MET A 6 -17.78 3.02 -0.57
CA MET A 6 -17.30 4.38 -0.30
C MET A 6 -17.13 5.20 -1.59
N VAL A 7 -16.70 4.59 -2.69
CA VAL A 7 -16.67 5.25 -4.01
C VAL A 7 -18.06 5.71 -4.45
N LYS A 8 -19.08 4.85 -4.30
CA LYS A 8 -20.48 5.22 -4.58
C LYS A 8 -20.98 6.34 -3.66
N GLU A 9 -20.54 6.37 -2.41
CA GLU A 9 -20.88 7.46 -1.48
C GLU A 9 -20.24 8.78 -1.92
N ILE A 10 -19.02 8.76 -2.46
CA ILE A 10 -18.36 9.94 -3.04
C ILE A 10 -19.18 10.48 -4.21
N GLU A 11 -19.58 9.61 -5.15
CA GLU A 11 -20.41 9.99 -6.31
C GLU A 11 -21.75 10.61 -5.89
N ASN A 12 -22.33 10.11 -4.80
CA ASN A 12 -23.58 10.60 -4.23
C ASN A 12 -23.41 11.76 -3.23
N GLN A 13 -22.21 12.34 -3.10
CA GLN A 13 -21.90 13.45 -2.18
C GLN A 13 -22.24 13.15 -0.71
N ARG A 14 -22.14 11.88 -0.30
CA ARG A 14 -22.42 11.39 1.05
C ARG A 14 -21.19 10.87 1.80
N PHE A 15 -20.03 10.86 1.15
CA PHE A 15 -18.79 10.38 1.74
C PHE A 15 -18.21 11.38 2.75
N ASP A 16 -17.71 10.84 3.86
CA ASP A 16 -16.95 11.54 4.89
C ASP A 16 -15.63 10.79 5.16
N ILE A 17 -14.54 11.54 5.36
CA ILE A 17 -13.23 11.00 5.73
C ILE A 17 -13.27 10.15 7.01
N GLU A 18 -14.19 10.43 7.93
CA GLU A 18 -14.38 9.61 9.13
C GLU A 18 -14.82 8.18 8.79
N HIS A 19 -15.58 8.00 7.71
CA HIS A 19 -15.97 6.67 7.24
C HIS A 19 -14.75 5.87 6.79
N LEU A 20 -13.83 6.49 6.05
CA LEU A 20 -12.56 5.86 5.66
C LEU A 20 -11.72 5.50 6.89
N ALA A 21 -11.60 6.41 7.86
CA ALA A 21 -10.85 6.15 9.09
C ALA A 21 -11.42 4.95 9.87
N GLN A 22 -12.75 4.83 9.95
CA GLN A 22 -13.40 3.68 10.58
C GLN A 22 -13.18 2.40 9.78
N ALA A 23 -13.28 2.44 8.45
CA ALA A 23 -13.05 1.28 7.61
C ALA A 23 -11.62 0.71 7.77
N ILE A 24 -10.61 1.59 7.83
CA ILE A 24 -9.22 1.20 8.04
C ILE A 24 -9.02 0.56 9.42
N ARG A 25 -9.54 1.19 10.47
CA ARG A 25 -9.49 0.60 11.84
C ARG A 25 -10.21 -0.74 11.92
N LYS A 26 -11.29 -0.93 11.16
CA LYS A 26 -11.99 -2.23 11.10
C LYS A 26 -11.11 -3.33 10.52
N VAL A 27 -10.18 -3.03 9.60
CA VAL A 27 -9.23 -4.04 9.10
C VAL A 27 -8.38 -4.58 10.24
N GLU A 28 -7.74 -3.70 11.02
CA GLU A 28 -6.89 -4.10 12.16
C GLU A 28 -7.71 -4.74 13.29
N THR A 29 -8.84 -4.14 13.66
CA THR A 29 -9.65 -4.66 14.78
C THR A 29 -10.37 -5.97 14.45
N SER A 30 -10.62 -6.27 13.17
CA SER A 30 -11.25 -7.52 12.77
C SER A 30 -10.37 -8.76 12.97
N THR A 31 -9.06 -8.57 13.09
CA THR A 31 -8.10 -9.65 13.31
C THR A 31 -7.74 -9.88 14.77
N LEU A 32 -8.24 -9.04 15.70
CA LEU A 32 -7.97 -9.18 17.13
C LEU A 32 -8.49 -10.52 17.67
N GLY A 33 -7.62 -11.25 18.35
CA GLY A 33 -7.87 -12.59 18.87
C GLY A 33 -7.84 -13.69 17.79
N GLN A 34 -7.47 -13.38 16.55
CA GLN A 34 -7.30 -14.34 15.46
C GLN A 34 -5.83 -14.64 15.21
N ASN A 35 -5.54 -15.74 14.51
CA ASN A 35 -4.17 -16.10 14.14
C ASN A 35 -3.49 -15.04 13.24
N SER A 36 -4.27 -14.21 12.56
CA SER A 36 -3.78 -13.12 11.70
C SER A 36 -3.64 -11.78 12.44
N GLU A 37 -3.76 -11.75 13.77
CA GLU A 37 -3.64 -10.50 14.54
C GLU A 37 -2.29 -9.82 14.29
N GLU A 38 -1.20 -10.59 14.40
CA GLU A 38 0.17 -10.09 14.26
C GLU A 38 0.47 -9.55 12.84
N ASP A 39 -0.20 -10.08 11.81
CA ASP A 39 0.00 -9.65 10.42
C ASP A 39 -0.61 -8.26 10.14
N PHE A 40 -1.63 -7.85 10.90
CA PHE A 40 -2.41 -6.64 10.64
C PHE A 40 -2.31 -5.59 11.74
N ILE A 41 -1.79 -5.95 12.91
CA ILE A 41 -1.63 -4.99 14.01
C ILE A 41 -0.68 -3.85 13.59
N ALA A 42 -1.11 -2.61 13.84
CA ALA A 42 -0.36 -1.38 13.54
C ALA A 42 -0.02 -1.14 12.05
N LEU A 43 -0.63 -1.90 11.11
CA LEU A 43 -0.41 -1.77 9.67
C LEU A 43 -0.67 -0.34 9.16
N PHE A 44 -1.61 0.38 9.78
CA PHE A 44 -1.97 1.75 9.40
C PHE A 44 -1.57 2.81 10.44
N SER A 45 -0.67 2.47 11.37
CA SER A 45 -0.27 3.36 12.48
C SER A 45 0.35 4.68 12.02
N ASP A 46 1.05 4.70 10.89
CA ASP A 46 1.64 5.91 10.30
C ASP A 46 0.64 6.72 9.44
N MET A 47 -0.58 6.22 9.21
CA MET A 47 -1.57 6.89 8.39
C MET A 47 -2.35 7.94 9.20
N ASP A 48 -1.95 9.20 9.07
CA ASP A 48 -2.64 10.33 9.69
C ASP A 48 -3.62 11.02 8.72
N LEU A 49 -4.88 10.56 8.73
CA LEU A 49 -5.98 11.20 7.99
C LEU A 49 -6.39 12.57 8.55
N SER A 50 -5.90 12.93 9.74
CA SER A 50 -6.16 14.23 10.35
C SER A 50 -5.13 15.31 9.97
N SER A 51 -4.06 14.93 9.26
CA SER A 51 -2.94 15.81 8.94
C SER A 51 -3.35 17.09 8.22
N THR A 52 -2.82 18.24 8.65
CA THR A 52 -3.01 19.53 7.96
C THR A 52 -2.39 19.55 6.56
N ARG A 53 -1.47 18.63 6.26
CA ARG A 53 -0.91 18.44 4.91
C ARG A 53 -1.93 17.94 3.90
N LEU A 54 -3.02 17.30 4.37
CA LEU A 54 -4.13 16.83 3.54
C LEU A 54 -5.19 17.93 3.32
N GLY A 55 -5.15 19.02 4.10
CA GLY A 55 -6.12 20.10 4.08
C GLY A 55 -6.36 20.67 5.48
N ASN A 56 -6.74 21.95 5.56
CA ASN A 56 -6.92 22.65 6.83
C ASN A 56 -8.29 22.37 7.47
N THR A 57 -9.28 21.93 6.70
CA THR A 57 -10.62 21.60 7.19
C THR A 57 -10.97 20.13 6.92
N VAL A 58 -11.98 19.59 7.62
CA VAL A 58 -12.54 18.26 7.31
C VAL A 58 -12.96 18.21 5.84
N LYS A 59 -13.64 19.25 5.35
CA LYS A 59 -14.11 19.35 3.97
C LYS A 59 -12.97 19.25 2.95
N ASP A 60 -11.85 19.95 3.19
CA ASP A 60 -10.70 19.93 2.27
C ASP A 60 -10.07 18.54 2.21
N ARG A 61 -9.89 17.91 3.39
CA ARG A 61 -9.32 16.55 3.49
C ARG A 61 -10.24 15.51 2.84
N THR A 62 -11.55 15.59 3.10
CA THR A 62 -12.55 14.74 2.46
C THR A 62 -12.52 14.91 0.94
N ALA A 63 -12.43 16.15 0.43
CA ALA A 63 -12.35 16.40 -1.01
C ALA A 63 -11.07 15.83 -1.64
N LEU A 64 -9.92 16.00 -0.98
CA LEU A 64 -8.64 15.45 -1.46
C LEU A 64 -8.67 13.91 -1.51
N LEU A 65 -9.09 13.27 -0.41
CA LEU A 65 -9.14 11.80 -0.36
C LEU A 65 -10.21 11.22 -1.26
N SER A 66 -11.36 11.90 -1.41
CA SER A 66 -12.37 11.51 -2.41
C SER A 66 -11.76 11.46 -3.80
N LYS A 67 -10.97 12.48 -4.17
CA LYS A 67 -10.27 12.50 -5.45
C LYS A 67 -9.29 11.33 -5.58
N VAL A 68 -8.49 11.05 -4.55
CA VAL A 68 -7.55 9.90 -4.56
C VAL A 68 -8.31 8.58 -4.73
N MET A 69 -9.36 8.36 -3.96
CA MET A 69 -10.16 7.13 -4.00
C MET A 69 -10.83 6.91 -5.35
N VAL A 70 -11.39 7.95 -5.96
CA VAL A 70 -11.98 7.85 -7.31
C VAL A 70 -10.91 7.51 -8.35
N ASN A 71 -9.74 8.18 -8.32
CA ASN A 71 -8.65 7.84 -9.25
C ASN A 71 -8.13 6.41 -9.07
N LEU A 72 -8.13 5.89 -7.83
CA LEU A 72 -7.80 4.49 -7.58
C LEU A 72 -8.89 3.54 -8.08
N ALA A 73 -10.16 3.91 -7.97
CA ALA A 73 -11.28 3.07 -8.43
C ALA A 73 -11.30 2.87 -9.95
N ASP A 74 -10.76 3.83 -10.71
CA ASP A 74 -10.62 3.72 -12.17
C ASP A 74 -9.51 2.75 -12.60
N LEU A 75 -8.64 2.31 -11.68
CA LEU A 75 -7.58 1.37 -11.99
C LEU A 75 -8.11 -0.06 -12.10
N PRO A 76 -7.67 -0.84 -13.11
CA PRO A 76 -8.16 -2.19 -13.33
C PRO A 76 -7.50 -3.18 -12.36
N PHE A 77 -7.87 -3.13 -11.07
CA PHE A 77 -7.30 -4.02 -10.05
C PHE A 77 -7.87 -5.44 -10.06
N VAL A 78 -9.06 -5.63 -10.66
CA VAL A 78 -9.79 -6.91 -10.62
C VAL A 78 -9.92 -7.48 -12.02
N HIS A 79 -8.89 -8.17 -12.50
CA HIS A 79 -9.02 -9.13 -13.60
C HIS A 79 -8.34 -10.43 -13.18
N SER A 80 -9.09 -11.53 -13.18
CA SER A 80 -8.62 -12.88 -12.85
C SER A 80 -7.50 -13.40 -13.77
N ASP A 81 -7.25 -12.71 -14.88
CA ASP A 81 -6.24 -13.04 -15.89
C ASP A 81 -5.07 -12.04 -15.93
N MET A 82 -5.12 -10.94 -15.17
CA MET A 82 -3.93 -10.13 -14.95
C MET A 82 -3.19 -10.76 -13.79
N GLU A 83 -2.10 -11.46 -14.13
CA GLU A 83 -1.09 -11.90 -13.19
C GLU A 83 -0.83 -10.80 -12.15
N ILE A 84 -0.70 -11.23 -10.91
CA ILE A 84 -0.45 -10.48 -9.67
C ILE A 84 0.64 -9.38 -9.83
N ASP A 85 1.42 -9.44 -10.90
CA ASP A 85 2.51 -8.54 -11.27
C ASP A 85 2.11 -7.08 -11.52
N MET A 86 0.96 -6.72 -12.12
CA MET A 86 0.70 -5.28 -12.41
C MET A 86 0.54 -4.45 -11.12
N LEU A 87 -0.18 -5.01 -10.14
CA LEU A 87 -0.38 -4.37 -8.85
C LEU A 87 0.94 -4.29 -8.07
N GLY A 88 1.72 -5.38 -8.09
CA GLY A 88 3.07 -5.42 -7.51
C GLY A 88 4.02 -4.41 -8.14
N ASP A 89 4.11 -4.38 -9.47
CA ASP A 89 4.96 -3.45 -10.23
C ASP A 89 4.58 -1.98 -9.97
N ALA A 90 3.28 -1.68 -9.92
CA ALA A 90 2.80 -0.34 -9.59
C ALA A 90 3.20 0.05 -8.15
N TYR A 91 3.11 -0.89 -7.21
CA TYR A 91 3.51 -0.69 -5.82
C TYR A 91 5.03 -0.48 -5.69
N GLU A 92 5.83 -1.34 -6.32
CA GLU A 92 7.31 -1.22 -6.38
C GLU A 92 7.73 0.11 -7.02
N PHE A 93 7.06 0.52 -8.10
CA PHE A 93 7.33 1.80 -8.75
C PHE A 93 7.08 3.00 -7.83
N LEU A 94 6.00 2.96 -7.03
CA LEU A 94 5.70 4.01 -6.05
C LEU A 94 6.77 4.06 -4.95
N ILE A 95 7.18 2.90 -4.40
CA ILE A 95 8.28 2.82 -3.42
C ILE A 95 9.57 3.42 -4.00
N GLY A 96 9.94 3.02 -5.23
CA GLY A 96 11.12 3.56 -5.91
C GLY A 96 11.05 5.07 -6.11
N ARG A 97 9.87 5.63 -6.44
CA ARG A 97 9.67 7.08 -6.54
C ARG A 97 9.80 7.79 -5.18
N PHE A 98 9.30 7.20 -4.10
CA PHE A 98 9.47 7.76 -2.76
C PHE A 98 10.95 7.76 -2.34
N ALA A 99 11.67 6.66 -2.60
CA ALA A 99 13.11 6.57 -2.34
C ALA A 99 13.91 7.61 -3.13
N ALA A 100 13.63 7.78 -4.43
CA ALA A 100 14.29 8.78 -5.27
C ALA A 100 14.09 10.22 -4.77
N ASN A 101 12.90 10.53 -4.23
CA ASN A 101 12.56 11.85 -3.70
C ASN A 101 13.09 12.11 -2.28
N ALA A 102 13.45 11.08 -1.52
CA ALA A 102 13.94 11.20 -0.14
C ALA A 102 15.41 11.68 -0.01
N GLY A 103 16.14 11.82 -1.13
CA GLY A 103 17.50 12.37 -1.18
C GLY A 103 18.63 11.36 -0.89
N LYS A 104 19.87 11.84 -0.81
CA LYS A 104 21.13 11.04 -0.86
C LYS A 104 21.32 9.93 0.19
N LYS A 105 20.47 9.84 1.22
CA LYS A 105 20.51 8.75 2.23
C LYS A 105 19.57 7.57 1.89
N ALA A 106 18.78 7.65 0.82
CA ALA A 106 17.79 6.63 0.46
C ALA A 106 18.37 5.35 -0.15
N GLY A 107 19.64 5.36 -0.57
CA GLY A 107 20.31 4.18 -1.14
C GLY A 107 20.48 3.01 -0.15
N GLU A 108 20.30 3.28 1.15
CA GLU A 108 20.29 2.26 2.22
C GLU A 108 18.90 1.60 2.40
N PHE A 109 17.86 2.10 1.72
CA PHE A 109 16.47 1.70 1.99
C PHE A 109 15.74 1.07 0.80
N TYR A 110 16.19 1.30 -0.43
CA TYR A 110 15.57 0.74 -1.64
C TYR A 110 16.59 0.10 -2.57
N THR A 111 16.33 -1.16 -2.95
CA THR A 111 17.13 -1.86 -3.96
C THR A 111 16.45 -1.79 -5.33
N PRO A 112 17.09 -1.21 -6.37
CA PRO A 112 16.51 -1.17 -7.70
C PRO A 112 16.16 -2.56 -8.23
N GLN A 113 15.00 -2.69 -8.88
CA GLN A 113 14.45 -3.97 -9.34
C GLN A 113 15.45 -4.81 -10.17
N GLN A 114 16.24 -4.17 -11.03
CA GLN A 114 17.25 -4.85 -11.84
C GLN A 114 18.35 -5.48 -10.99
N VAL A 115 18.75 -4.84 -9.89
CA VAL A 115 19.75 -5.37 -8.96
C VAL A 115 19.16 -6.54 -8.18
N SER A 116 17.95 -6.40 -7.63
CA SER A 116 17.24 -7.48 -6.93
C SER A 116 17.07 -8.72 -7.81
N LYS A 117 16.71 -8.54 -9.09
CA LYS A 117 16.58 -9.64 -10.07
C LYS A 117 17.89 -10.37 -10.30
N ILE A 118 19.00 -9.64 -10.48
CA ILE A 118 20.33 -10.24 -10.66
C ILE A 118 20.74 -11.03 -9.41
N LEU A 119 20.57 -10.44 -8.22
CA LEU A 119 20.90 -11.11 -6.96
C LEU A 119 20.07 -12.38 -6.76
N ALA A 120 18.76 -12.31 -7.01
CA ALA A 120 17.88 -13.48 -6.96
C ALA A 120 18.34 -14.58 -7.93
N GLN A 121 18.67 -14.23 -9.18
CA GLN A 121 19.20 -15.19 -10.17
C GLN A 121 20.52 -15.83 -9.73
N ILE A 122 21.44 -15.05 -9.15
CA ILE A 122 22.72 -15.57 -8.64
C ILE A 122 22.50 -16.55 -7.48
N VAL A 123 21.67 -16.17 -6.49
CA VAL A 123 21.47 -16.98 -5.27
C VAL A 123 20.69 -18.28 -5.55
N THR A 124 19.89 -18.29 -6.61
CA THR A 124 19.08 -19.43 -7.06
C THR A 124 19.72 -20.27 -8.16
N LEU A 125 20.88 -19.88 -8.67
CA LEU A 125 21.56 -20.60 -9.75
C LEU A 125 21.75 -22.08 -9.41
N GLY A 126 21.24 -22.97 -10.27
CA GLY A 126 21.32 -24.42 -10.11
C GLY A 126 20.45 -25.00 -8.99
N LYS A 127 19.49 -24.25 -8.46
CA LYS A 127 18.55 -24.70 -7.42
C LYS A 127 17.12 -24.66 -7.94
N ASP A 128 16.50 -25.83 -8.07
CA ASP A 128 15.08 -25.93 -8.49
C ASP A 128 14.10 -25.77 -7.31
N LYS A 129 14.60 -25.88 -6.07
CA LYS A 129 13.83 -25.68 -4.83
C LYS A 129 14.67 -24.96 -3.78
N LEU A 130 14.06 -23.98 -3.12
CA LEU A 130 14.63 -23.28 -1.98
C LEU A 130 13.85 -23.67 -0.73
N ARG A 131 14.54 -23.89 0.39
CA ARG A 131 13.89 -24.12 1.69
C ARG A 131 13.63 -22.81 2.42
N ASN A 132 14.65 -21.95 2.49
CA ASN A 132 14.64 -20.68 3.21
C ASN A 132 15.37 -19.63 2.37
N VAL A 133 14.89 -18.38 2.42
CA VAL A 133 15.57 -17.19 1.90
C VAL A 133 15.73 -16.24 3.08
N TYR A 134 16.88 -15.60 3.23
CA TYR A 134 17.16 -14.71 4.34
C TYR A 134 17.88 -13.46 3.85
N ASP A 135 17.34 -12.31 4.21
CA ASP A 135 17.95 -11.00 4.02
C ASP A 135 18.01 -10.30 5.39
N PRO A 136 19.20 -10.12 5.99
CA PRO A 136 19.35 -9.48 7.30
C PRO A 136 19.04 -7.98 7.27
N THR A 137 18.87 -7.40 6.09
CA THR A 137 18.74 -5.96 5.85
C THR A 137 17.60 -5.62 4.87
N CYS A 138 16.57 -6.48 4.78
CA CYS A 138 15.19 -6.21 4.36
C CYS A 138 14.93 -5.00 3.48
N GLY A 139 14.96 -3.83 4.13
CA GLY A 139 14.55 -2.57 3.53
C GLY A 139 13.17 -2.69 2.87
N SER A 140 12.97 -1.86 1.86
CA SER A 140 11.85 -1.91 0.92
C SER A 140 12.32 -2.25 -0.49
#